data_AF-A0A4Q3BQW7-F1
#
_entry.id   AF-A0A4Q3BQW7-F1
#
_cell.length_a   1.000
_cell.length_b   1.000
_cell.length_c   1.000
_cell.angle_alpha   90.00
_cell.angle_beta   90.00
_cell.angle_gamma   90.00
#
_symmetry.space_group_name_H-M   'P 1'
#
loop_
_entity.id
_entity.type
_entity.pdbx_description
1 polymer ?
#
loop_
_entity_poly.entity_id
_entity_poly.type
_entity_poly.pdbx_seq_one_letter_code
_entity_poly.pdbx_strand_id
1 'polypeptide(L)' 'MTFAATILTLYPEMFPGPLGGSMAGRALAEGKWSCNPVQIRDFATDRHRSVDDT' A
#
# COMPACT_ATOMS: atom_id res chain seq x y z
N MET A 1 -17.70 -10.03 5.02
CA MET A 1 -16.74 -9.36 4.12
C MET A 1 -15.52 -9.00 4.95
N THR A 2 -14.34 -9.47 4.55
CA THR A 2 -13.07 -9.06 5.17
C THR A 2 -12.69 -7.67 4.64
N PHE A 3 -12.06 -6.85 5.48
CA PHE A 3 -11.66 -5.50 5.11
C PHE A 3 -10.46 -5.55 4.15
N ALA A 4 -10.49 -4.80 3.05
CA ALA A 4 -9.40 -4.74 2.07
C ALA A 4 -8.87 -3.31 1.96
N ALA A 5 -7.59 -3.11 2.29
CA ALA A 5 -6.93 -1.82 2.20
C ALA A 5 -6.01 -1.76 0.98
N THR A 6 -6.32 -0.88 0.03
CA THR A 6 -5.42 -0.51 -1.07
C THR A 6 -4.69 0.77 -0.68
N ILE A 7 -3.36 0.71 -0.64
CA ILE A 7 -2.52 1.80 -0.19
C ILE A 7 -1.83 2.41 -1.42
N LEU A 8 -2.23 3.62 -1.79
CA LEU A 8 -1.60 4.38 -2.86
C LEU A 8 -0.33 5.04 -2.31
N THR A 9 0.84 4.66 -2.84
CA THR A 9 2.13 5.10 -2.30
C THR A 9 3.19 5.19 -3.39
N LEU A 10 4.24 5.97 -3.13
CA LEU A 10 5.48 5.96 -3.91
C LEU A 10 6.46 4.88 -3.45
N TYR A 11 6.21 4.28 -2.29
CA TYR A 11 7.10 3.31 -1.65
C TYR A 11 6.34 2.03 -1.23
N PRO A 12 5.88 1.19 -2.19
CA PRO A 12 5.16 -0.04 -1.87
C PRO A 12 5.94 -1.00 -0.96
N GLU A 13 7.26 -1.03 -1.11
CA GLU A 13 8.19 -1.86 -0.34
C GLU A 13 8.22 -1.53 1.16
N MET A 14 7.74 -0.34 1.56
CA MET A 14 7.60 0.02 2.98
C MET A 14 6.41 -0.67 3.65
N PHE A 15 5.54 -1.34 2.89
CA PHE A 15 4.34 -2.00 3.40
C PHE A 15 4.51 -3.52 3.54
N PRO A 16 3.87 -4.15 4.56
CA PRO A 16 2.91 -3.54 5.49
C PRO A 16 3.57 -2.65 6.56
N GLY A 17 4.90 -2.68 6.72
CA GLY A 17 5.61 -1.82 7.66
C GLY A 17 5.02 -1.91 9.07
N PRO A 18 4.70 -0.78 9.73
CA PRO A 18 4.04 -0.78 11.04
C PRO A 18 2.70 -1.53 11.08
N LEU A 19 1.97 -1.63 9.95
CA LEU A 19 0.71 -2.39 9.88
C LEU A 19 0.92 -3.90 10.00
N GLY A 20 2.17 -4.38 9.85
CA GLY A 20 2.56 -5.75 10.14
C GLY A 20 2.75 -6.04 11.64
N GLY A 21 2.64 -5.04 12.51
CA GLY A 21 2.81 -5.19 13.96
C GLY A 21 1.51 -5.35 14.75
N SER A 22 1.63 -5.87 15.97
CA SER A 22 0.55 -5.93 16.97
C SER A 22 -0.74 -6.58 16.43
N MET A 23 -1.92 -6.08 16.82
CA MET A 23 -3.23 -6.60 16.42
C MET A 23 -3.46 -6.52 14.90
N ALA A 24 -2.99 -5.45 14.25
CA ALA A 24 -3.13 -5.28 12.80
C ALA A 24 -2.36 -6.39 12.04
N GLY A 25 -1.10 -6.63 12.42
CA GLY A 25 -0.29 -7.69 11.84
C GLY A 25 -0.84 -9.09 12.09
N ARG A 26 -1.32 -9.37 13.30
CA ARG A 26 -1.97 -10.66 13.60
C ARG A 26 -3.23 -10.86 12.75
N ALA A 27 -4.08 -9.84 12.66
CA ALA A 27 -5.28 -9.90 11.83
C ALA A 27 -4.95 -10.05 10.33
N LEU A 28 -3.82 -9.50 9.87
CA LEU A 28 -3.32 -9.67 8.49
C LEU A 28 -2.90 -11.12 8.25
N ALA A 29 -2.12 -11.71 9.18
CA ALA A 29 -1.67 -13.09 9.11
C ALA A 29 -2.84 -14.11 9.19
N GLU A 30 -3.88 -13.77 9.94
CA GLU A 30 -5.13 -14.55 10.04
C GLU A 30 -6.09 -14.31 8.86
N GLY A 31 -5.73 -13.47 7.88
CA GLY A 31 -6.57 -13.18 6.71
C GLY A 31 -7.85 -12.39 7.01
N LYS A 32 -7.95 -11.76 8.19
CA LYS A 32 -9.12 -10.93 8.59
C LYS A 32 -9.18 -9.61 7.83
N TRP A 33 -8.05 -9.16 7.30
CA TRP A 33 -7.96 -8.08 6.33
C TRP A 33 -6.80 -8.32 5.36
N SER A 34 -6.75 -7.54 4.27
CA SER A 34 -5.68 -7.60 3.27
C SER A 34 -5.04 -6.23 3.05
N CYS A 35 -3.73 -6.24 2.76
CA CYS A 35 -2.94 -5.06 2.44
C CYS A 35 -2.45 -5.14 0.99
N ASN A 36 -2.82 -4.16 0.16
CA ASN A 36 -2.41 -4.06 -1.24
C ASN A 36 -1.72 -2.71 -1.50
N PRO A 37 -0.38 -2.61 -1.35
CA PRO A 37 0.34 -1.40 -1.70
C PRO A 37 0.51 -1.27 -3.23
N VAL A 38 0.16 -0.11 -3.77
CA VAL A 38 0.16 0.20 -5.21
C VAL A 38 1.10 1.37 -5.49
N GLN A 39 2.02 1.16 -6.43
CA GLN A 39 2.94 2.18 -6.93
C GLN A 39 2.19 3.17 -7.84
N ILE A 40 1.96 4.39 -7.39
CA ILE A 40 1.23 5.38 -8.20
C ILE A 40 2.02 5.89 -9.40
N ARG A 41 3.36 5.78 -9.40
CA ARG A 41 4.20 6.13 -10.57
C ARG A 41 3.88 5.31 -11.81
N ASP A 42 3.31 4.11 -11.67
CA ASP A 42 2.94 3.27 -12.80
C ASP A 42 1.74 3.82 -13.59
N PHE A 43 1.03 4.80 -13.02
CA PHE A 43 -0.12 5.46 -13.64
C PHE A 43 0.19 6.86 -14.17
N ALA A 44 1.43 7.34 -13.99
CA ALA A 44 1.87 8.61 -14.55
C ALA A 44 2.02 8.52 -16.07
N THR A 45 1.60 9.57 -16.78
CA THR A 45 1.57 9.59 -18.26
C THR A 45 2.82 10.20 -18.89
N ASP A 46 3.67 10.86 -18.09
CA ASP A 46 4.87 11.51 -18.57
C ASP A 46 6.11 10.60 -18.48
N ARG A 47 7.19 10.99 -19.18
CA ARG A 47 8.44 10.22 -19.26
C ARG A 47 9.13 10.03 -17.91
N HIS A 48 9.03 11.01 -17.02
CA HIS A 48 9.70 11.00 -15.72
C HIS A 48 8.84 10.37 -14.63
N ARG A 49 7.61 9.97 -14.96
CA ARG A 49 6.61 9.45 -14.03
C ARG A 49 6.45 10.38 -12.83
N SER A 50 6.25 11.66 -13.11
CA SER A 50 6.04 12.71 -12.12
C SER A 50 4.72 12.49 -11.38
N VAL A 51 4.71 12.84 -10.10
CA VAL A 51 3.60 12.60 -9.17
C VAL A 51 3.28 13.82 -8.31
N ASP A 52 4.05 14.88 -8.49
CA ASP A 52 4.00 16.18 -7.82
C ASP A 52 4.06 17.29 -8.88
N ASP A 53 3.57 18.47 -8.52
CA ASP A 53 3.60 19.69 -9.33
C ASP A 53 4.03 20.88 -8.45
N THR A 54 4.39 22.01 -9.07
CA THR A 54 4.84 23.24 -8.36
C THR A 54 3.70 24.20 -8.07
#